data_AF-A0A662VGG3-F1
#
_entry.id   AF-A0A662VGG3-F1
#
_cell.length_a   1.000
_cell.length_b   1.000
_cell.length_c   1.000
_cell.angle_alpha   90.00
_cell.angle_beta   90.00
_cell.angle_gamma   90.00
#
_symmetry.space_group_name_H-M   'P 1'
#
loop_
_entity.id
_entity.type
_entity.pdbx_description
1 polymer ?
#
loop_
_entity_poly.entity_id
_entity_poly.type
_entity_poly.pdbx_seq_one_letter_code
_entity_poly.pdbx_strand_id
1 'polypeptide(L)'
;MEYVFELVPFKKEDIVKIVSSSKDFFDYYTLPEGPGGYPGISSIATSIYLKTVYSVESIPHVRLYDLNRLALLSIANAVKEFELRGLLLLRGDKPVEGVIVNDIGSEEALI
;
A
#
# COMPACT_ATOMS: atom_id res chain seq x y z
N MET A 1 11.24 19.12 7.22
CA MET A 1 11.40 18.32 5.98
C MET A 1 11.07 16.91 6.36
N GLU A 2 10.16 16.25 5.63
CA GLU A 2 9.81 14.84 5.91
C GLU A 2 10.68 13.91 5.06
N TYR A 3 11.10 12.79 5.65
CA TYR A 3 11.88 11.72 5.05
C TYR A 3 11.00 10.48 4.87
N VAL A 4 11.00 9.95 3.66
CA VAL A 4 10.13 8.84 3.26
C VAL A 4 10.98 7.69 2.75
N PHE A 5 10.59 6.48 3.12
CA PHE A 5 11.17 5.27 2.55
C PHE A 5 10.10 4.43 1.86
N GLU A 6 10.34 4.06 0.60
CA GLU A 6 9.49 3.10 -0.10
C GLU A 6 9.93 1.67 0.23
N LEU A 7 9.11 0.97 1.03
CA LEU A 7 9.37 -0.39 1.46
C LEU A 7 8.60 -1.37 0.60
N VAL A 8 9.30 -2.15 -0.22
CA VAL A 8 8.65 -3.12 -1.12
C VAL A 8 8.32 -4.42 -0.36
N PRO A 9 7.02 -4.77 -0.18
CA PRO A 9 6.63 -5.84 0.74
C PRO A 9 6.49 -7.20 0.02
N PHE A 10 7.60 -7.91 -0.21
CA PHE A 10 7.56 -9.29 -0.76
C PHE A 10 7.69 -10.39 0.30
N LYS A 11 8.48 -10.14 1.36
CA LYS A 11 8.76 -11.12 2.42
C LYS A 11 8.72 -10.45 3.78
N LYS A 12 8.11 -11.14 4.75
CA LYS A 12 7.97 -10.61 6.11
C LYS A 12 9.34 -10.40 6.78
N GLU A 13 10.29 -11.31 6.55
CA GLU A 13 11.63 -11.23 7.15
C GLU A 13 12.37 -9.96 6.72
N ASP A 14 12.24 -9.60 5.45
CA ASP A 14 12.85 -8.40 4.88
C ASP A 14 12.17 -7.13 5.41
N ILE A 15 10.83 -7.12 5.49
CA ILE A 15 10.05 -6.04 6.10
C ILE A 15 10.53 -5.79 7.55
N VAL A 16 10.58 -6.84 8.36
CA VAL A 16 11.01 -6.77 9.76
C VAL A 16 12.43 -6.25 9.87
N LYS A 17 13.35 -6.77 9.06
CA LYS A 17 14.76 -6.35 9.06
C LYS A 17 14.90 -4.87 8.70
N ILE A 18 14.24 -4.42 7.63
CA ILE A 18 14.33 -3.04 7.15
C ILE A 18 13.73 -2.10 8.19
N VAL A 19 12.50 -2.34 8.64
CA VAL A 19 11.82 -1.42 9.57
C VAL A 19 12.55 -1.35 10.91
N SER A 20 13.01 -2.48 11.44
CA SER A 20 13.74 -2.50 12.73
C SER A 20 15.05 -1.70 12.68
N SER A 21 15.67 -1.57 11.50
CA SER A 21 16.94 -0.84 11.33
C SER A 21 16.77 0.59 10.81
N SER A 22 15.59 0.95 10.29
CA SER A 22 15.38 2.22 9.60
C SER A 22 14.29 3.13 10.19
N LYS A 23 13.43 2.64 11.09
CA LYS A 23 12.28 3.40 11.61
C LYS A 23 12.59 4.75 12.26
N ASP A 24 13.79 4.94 12.79
CA ASP A 24 14.17 6.19 13.47
C ASP A 24 14.75 7.23 12.49
N PHE A 25 14.89 6.88 11.19
CA PHE A 25 15.43 7.76 10.16
C PHE A 25 14.37 8.31 9.19
N PHE A 26 13.16 7.74 9.20
CA PHE A 26 12.09 8.08 8.26
C PHE A 26 10.81 8.42 9.02
N ASP A 27 10.12 9.48 8.57
CA ASP A 27 8.87 9.93 9.18
C ASP A 27 7.71 8.96 8.87
N TYR A 28 7.74 8.33 7.68
CA TYR A 28 6.78 7.30 7.30
C TYR A 28 7.28 6.43 6.14
N TYR A 29 6.59 5.31 5.93
CA TYR A 29 6.85 4.39 4.84
C TYR A 29 5.79 4.50 3.74
N THR A 30 6.18 4.35 2.49
CA THR A 30 5.23 4.04 1.40
C THR A 30 5.34 2.56 1.04
N LEU A 31 4.20 1.93 0.71
CA LEU A 31 4.12 0.50 0.51
C LEU A 31 3.49 0.21 -0.87
N PRO A 32 4.29 -0.05 -1.91
CA PRO A 32 3.78 -0.33 -3.25
C PRO A 32 2.98 -1.64 -3.29
N GLU A 33 1.86 -1.61 -4.01
CA GLU A 33 1.04 -2.78 -4.27
C GLU A 33 1.45 -3.41 -5.60
N GLY A 34 1.96 -4.63 -5.53
CA GLY A 34 2.33 -5.46 -6.68
C GLY A 34 3.21 -4.77 -7.74
N PRO A 35 4.42 -4.31 -7.38
CA PRO A 35 5.33 -3.65 -8.32
C PRO A 35 5.67 -4.55 -9.50
N GLY A 36 5.68 -4.00 -10.72
CA GLY A 36 5.88 -4.77 -11.95
C GLY A 36 4.71 -5.69 -12.30
N GLY A 37 3.56 -5.56 -11.62
CA GLY A 37 2.39 -6.41 -11.85
C GLY A 37 2.35 -7.68 -11.00
N TYR A 38 3.42 -7.99 -10.26
CA TYR A 38 3.57 -9.24 -9.51
C TYR A 38 2.75 -9.26 -8.22
N PRO A 39 2.30 -10.44 -7.75
CA PRO A 39 1.61 -10.55 -6.47
C PRO A 39 2.60 -10.41 -5.31
N GLY A 40 2.60 -9.24 -4.66
CA GLY A 40 3.30 -9.00 -3.40
C GLY A 40 2.43 -9.30 -2.18
N ILE A 41 2.97 -9.05 -0.98
CA ILE A 41 2.13 -8.98 0.22
C ILE A 41 1.28 -7.71 0.11
N SER A 42 0.00 -7.80 0.47
CA SER A 42 -0.90 -6.65 0.48
C SER A 42 -0.28 -5.47 1.23
N SER A 43 -0.21 -4.32 0.56
CA SER A 43 0.31 -3.08 1.12
C SER A 43 -0.53 -2.61 2.32
N ILE A 44 -1.85 -2.79 2.26
CA ILE A 44 -2.79 -2.46 3.34
C ILE A 44 -2.50 -3.31 4.58
N ALA A 45 -2.41 -4.63 4.41
CA ALA A 45 -2.10 -5.53 5.51
C ALA A 45 -0.73 -5.22 6.13
N THR A 46 0.25 -4.91 5.29
CA THR A 46 1.58 -4.49 5.74
C THR A 46 1.53 -3.18 6.52
N SER A 47 0.78 -2.19 6.05
CA SER A 47 0.62 -0.89 6.73
C SER A 47 0.03 -1.04 8.13
N ILE A 48 -1.04 -1.84 8.25
CA ILE A 48 -1.70 -2.14 9.53
C ILE A 48 -0.72 -2.85 10.47
N TYR A 49 0.05 -3.82 9.96
CA TYR A 49 1.08 -4.51 10.72
C TYR A 49 2.16 -3.54 11.24
N LEU A 50 2.67 -2.66 10.38
CA LEU A 50 3.67 -1.66 10.76
C LEU A 50 3.17 -0.71 11.84
N LYS A 51 1.94 -0.21 11.71
CA LYS A 51 1.32 0.65 12.71
C LYS A 51 1.12 -0.08 14.05
N THR A 52 0.59 -1.30 14.00
CA THR A 52 0.25 -2.07 15.21
C THR A 52 1.47 -2.56 15.97
N VAL A 53 2.52 -3.01 15.25
CA VAL A 53 3.67 -3.68 15.86
C VAL A 53 4.84 -2.74 16.11
N TYR A 54 5.05 -1.75 15.23
CA TYR A 54 6.19 -0.84 15.31
C TYR A 54 5.81 0.60 15.67
N SER A 55 4.52 0.92 15.69
CA SER A 55 4.03 2.30 15.88
C SER A 55 4.61 3.27 14.86
N VAL A 56 4.82 2.80 13.62
CA VAL A 56 5.30 3.63 12.50
C VAL A 56 4.17 3.93 11.54
N GLU A 57 4.20 5.13 10.99
CA GLU A 57 3.23 5.58 10.00
C GLU A 57 3.55 5.04 8.60
N SER A 58 2.50 4.81 7.81
CA SER A 58 2.66 4.34 6.44
C SER A 58 1.51 4.76 5.53
N ILE A 59 1.81 4.86 4.23
CA ILE A 59 0.86 5.10 3.15
C ILE A 59 0.89 3.87 2.21
N PRO A 60 -0.12 2.98 2.30
CA PRO A 60 -0.30 1.91 1.32
C PRO A 60 -0.64 2.48 -0.05
N HIS A 61 -0.11 1.83 -1.09
CA HIS A 61 -0.50 2.09 -2.46
C HIS A 61 -1.65 1.17 -2.86
N VAL A 62 -2.46 1.59 -3.82
CA VAL A 62 -3.44 0.71 -4.46
C VAL A 62 -3.33 0.87 -5.96
N ARG A 63 -3.22 -0.29 -6.62
CA ARG A 63 -3.31 -0.38 -8.07
C ARG A 63 -4.78 -0.50 -8.50
N LEU A 64 -5.17 0.29 -9.49
CA LEU A 64 -6.57 0.34 -9.96
C LEU A 64 -6.90 -0.61 -11.13
N TYR A 65 -5.91 -1.19 -11.82
CA TYR A 65 -6.14 -2.02 -13.01
C TYR A 65 -7.05 -3.23 -12.74
N ASP A 66 -6.93 -3.84 -11.57
CA ASP A 66 -7.52 -5.12 -11.18
C ASP A 66 -8.52 -5.01 -10.03
N LEU A 67 -9.01 -3.79 -9.75
CA LEU A 67 -10.01 -3.53 -8.73
C LEU A 67 -11.30 -2.96 -9.33
N ASN A 68 -12.42 -3.33 -8.71
CA ASN A 68 -13.69 -2.64 -8.88
C ASN A 68 -13.91 -1.62 -7.76
N ARG A 69 -14.89 -0.73 -7.95
CA ARG A 69 -15.17 0.36 -7.00
C ARG A 69 -15.46 -0.13 -5.58
N LEU A 70 -16.15 -1.25 -5.42
CA LEU A 70 -16.45 -1.81 -4.10
C LEU A 70 -15.17 -2.22 -3.35
N ALA A 71 -14.22 -2.85 -4.04
CA ALA A 71 -12.95 -3.24 -3.47
C ALA A 71 -12.13 -2.00 -3.05
N LEU A 72 -12.08 -0.97 -3.90
CA LEU A 72 -11.41 0.29 -3.57
C LEU A 72 -12.03 0.98 -2.34
N LEU A 73 -13.37 1.07 -2.26
CA LEU A 73 -14.05 1.66 -1.10
C LEU A 73 -13.83 0.85 0.18
N SER A 74 -13.78 -0.48 0.08
CA SER A 74 -13.44 -1.35 1.21
C SER A 74 -12.02 -1.08 1.71
N ILE A 75 -11.07 -0.88 0.80
CA ILE A 75 -9.69 -0.51 1.13
C ILE A 75 -9.63 0.88 1.78
N ALA A 76 -10.32 1.87 1.22
CA ALA A 76 -10.37 3.22 1.78
C ALA A 76 -10.99 3.25 3.19
N ASN A 77 -12.03 2.45 3.43
CA ASN A 77 -12.61 2.27 4.76
C ASN A 77 -11.60 1.66 5.74
N ALA A 78 -10.80 0.67 5.31
CA ALA A 78 -9.75 0.11 6.16
C ALA A 78 -8.68 1.16 6.51
N VAL A 79 -8.23 1.95 5.53
CA VAL A 79 -7.28 3.06 5.77
C VAL A 79 -7.82 4.02 6.84
N LYS A 80 -9.10 4.36 6.77
CA LYS A 80 -9.76 5.23 7.75
C LYS A 80 -9.89 4.56 9.13
N GLU A 81 -10.37 3.33 9.20
CA GLU A 81 -10.62 2.59 10.45
C GLU A 81 -9.33 2.32 11.23
N PHE A 82 -8.25 1.99 10.54
CA PHE A 82 -6.95 1.74 11.14
C PHE A 82 -6.08 3.01 11.24
N GLU A 83 -6.67 4.18 10.98
CA GLU A 83 -6.03 5.50 11.10
C GLU A 83 -4.68 5.56 10.36
N LEU A 84 -4.59 4.94 9.19
CA LEU A 84 -3.38 5.00 8.37
C LEU A 84 -3.19 6.42 7.84
N ARG A 85 -1.94 6.83 7.62
CA ARG A 85 -1.58 8.19 7.21
C ARG A 85 -2.28 8.65 5.93
N GLY A 86 -2.61 7.72 5.04
CA GLY A 86 -3.35 7.99 3.81
C GLY A 86 -3.43 6.77 2.92
N LEU A 87 -3.86 6.99 1.68
CA LEU A 87 -3.95 5.97 0.63
C LEU A 87 -3.45 6.58 -0.67
N LEU A 88 -2.45 5.95 -1.30
CA LEU A 88 -1.95 6.40 -2.59
C LEU A 88 -2.59 5.59 -3.72
N LEU A 89 -3.38 6.25 -4.56
CA LEU A 89 -4.05 5.61 -5.69
C LEU A 89 -3.22 5.77 -6.94
N LEU A 90 -2.89 4.65 -7.57
CA LEU A 90 -2.09 4.61 -8.79
C LEU A 90 -2.79 3.78 -9.84
N ARG A 91 -2.64 4.17 -11.11
CA ARG A 91 -3.00 3.26 -12.19
C ARG A 91 -2.21 1.96 -12.10
N GLY A 92 -0.92 2.07 -11.77
CA GLY A 92 0.02 0.97 -11.53
C GLY A 92 0.41 0.21 -12.79
N ASP A 93 1.20 -0.83 -12.63
CA ASP A 93 1.55 -1.77 -13.70
C ASP A 93 0.41 -2.77 -13.93
N LYS A 94 0.25 -3.28 -15.15
CA LYS A 94 -0.77 -4.32 -15.40
C LYS A 94 -0.46 -5.58 -14.59
N PRO A 95 -1.47 -6.27 -14.04
CA PRO A 95 -1.24 -7.50 -13.30
C PRO A 95 -0.64 -8.58 -14.24
N VAL A 96 0.34 -9.32 -13.74
CA VAL A 96 0.91 -10.47 -14.47
C VAL A 96 0.02 -11.71 -14.37
N GLU A 97 -0.82 -11.76 -13.34
CA GLU A 97 -1.78 -12.83 -13.06
C GLU A 97 -3.17 -12.23 -12.82
N GLY A 98 -4.21 -12.87 -13.39
CA GLY A 98 -5.60 -12.41 -13.25
C GLY A 98 -6.10 -11.59 -14.44
N VAL A 99 -7.18 -10.84 -14.21
CA VAL A 99 -7.89 -10.09 -15.26
C VAL A 99 -7.90 -8.61 -14.92
N ILE A 100 -7.66 -7.78 -15.93
CA ILE A 100 -7.82 -6.34 -15.83
C ILE A 100 -9.32 -6.01 -15.78
N VAL A 101 -9.75 -5.35 -14.71
CA VAL A 101 -11.14 -4.93 -14.49
C VAL A 101 -11.42 -3.60 -15.21
N ASN A 102 -10.50 -2.63 -15.15
CA ASN A 102 -10.62 -1.30 -15.76
C ASN A 102 -11.89 -0.49 -15.37
N ASP A 103 -12.51 -0.80 -14.24
CA ASP A 103 -13.71 -0.10 -13.74
C ASP A 103 -13.41 1.32 -13.23
N ILE A 104 -12.17 1.56 -12.78
CA ILE A 104 -11.80 2.81 -12.08
C ILE A 104 -10.66 3.54 -12.81
N GLY A 105 -10.93 4.77 -13.26
CA GLY A 105 -9.90 5.74 -13.65
C GLY A 105 -9.26 6.42 -12.45
N SER A 106 -8.00 6.87 -12.57
CA SER A 106 -7.30 7.52 -11.45
C SER A 106 -7.98 8.81 -10.99
N GLU A 107 -8.61 9.52 -11.93
CA GLU A 107 -9.34 10.77 -11.71
C GLU A 107 -10.65 10.57 -10.96
N GLU A 108 -11.27 9.39 -11.06
CA GLU A 108 -12.62 9.09 -10.53
C GLU A 108 -12.60 8.19 -9.30
N ALA A 109 -11.41 7.84 -8.81
CA ALA A 109 -11.22 6.76 -7.86
C ALA A 109 -11.86 7.02 -6.49
N LEU A 110 -12.08 8.29 -6.11
CA LEU A 110 -12.72 8.69 -4.84
C LEU A 110 -13.78 9.78 -5.01
N ILE A 111 -14.29 9.97 -6.24
CA ILE A 111 -15.45 10.83 -6.52
C ILE A 111 -16.73 10.01 -6.33
#